data_AF-A0A067Q0R5-F1
#
_entry.id   AF-A0A067Q0R5-F1
#
_cell.length_a   1.000
_cell.length_b   1.000
_cell.length_c   1.000
_cell.angle_alpha   90.00
_cell.angle_beta   90.00
_cell.angle_gamma   90.00
#
_symmetry.space_group_name_H-M   'P 1'
#
loop_
_entity.id
_entity.type
_entity.pdbx_description
1 polymer ?
#
loop_
_entity_poly.entity_id
_entity_poly.type
_entity_poly.pdbx_seq_one_letter_code
_entity_poly.pdbx_strand_id
1 'polypeptide(L)'
;MERNAKLGSTLGPLDRTCEGEGCGRMVGREVESLSTCAACKMAFYCSHQCQRASWGAHKEVCGTWDQLEQGLPSAAAIRQFILDPVVQEVFLSVFCDD
;
A
#
# COMPACT_ATOMS: atom_id res chain seq x y z
N MET A 1 9.38 -15.04 3.63
CA MET A 1 9.23 -15.08 5.10
C MET A 1 8.44 -13.85 5.50
N GLU A 2 7.12 -14.01 5.58
CA GLU A 2 6.17 -12.98 6.02
C GLU A 2 6.33 -12.85 7.54
N ARG A 3 7.03 -11.81 7.99
CA ARG A 3 7.56 -11.71 9.36
C ARG A 3 6.75 -10.70 10.15
N ASN A 4 5.90 -11.20 11.05
CA ASN A 4 5.01 -10.45 11.93
C ASN A 4 4.01 -9.54 11.20
N ALA A 5 3.07 -10.15 10.49
CA ALA A 5 1.89 -9.43 9.99
C ALA A 5 1.06 -8.92 11.18
N LYS A 6 1.17 -7.61 11.46
CA LYS A 6 0.17 -6.92 12.28
C LYS A 6 -1.08 -6.76 11.41
N LEU A 7 -2.25 -6.92 12.01
CA LEU A 7 -3.50 -6.66 11.31
C LEU A 7 -3.64 -5.16 11.11
N GLY A 8 -3.96 -4.76 9.88
CA GLY A 8 -4.38 -3.41 9.52
C GLY A 8 -5.76 -3.08 10.09
N SER A 9 -6.22 -1.86 9.82
CA SER A 9 -7.56 -1.41 10.18
C SER A 9 -8.66 -2.19 9.46
N THR A 10 -8.36 -2.74 8.27
CA THR A 10 -9.26 -3.65 7.53
C THR A 10 -9.12 -5.11 7.93
N LEU A 11 -8.37 -5.42 9.01
CA LEU A 11 -7.97 -6.77 9.40
C LEU A 11 -7.13 -7.51 8.35
N GLY A 12 -6.66 -6.82 7.31
CA GLY A 12 -5.73 -7.34 6.33
C GLY A 12 -4.29 -7.41 6.85
N PRO A 13 -3.40 -8.14 6.17
CA PRO A 13 -1.96 -8.10 6.45
C PRO A 13 -1.41 -6.69 6.22
N LEU A 14 -0.77 -6.10 7.23
CA LEU A 14 -0.14 -4.78 7.14
C LEU A 14 1.38 -4.90 7.21
N ASP A 15 2.05 -4.57 6.12
CA ASP A 15 3.50 -4.36 6.09
C ASP A 15 3.77 -2.87 6.35
N ARG A 16 4.55 -2.52 7.39
CA ARG A 16 4.79 -1.11 7.74
C ARG A 16 6.14 -0.64 7.21
N THR A 17 6.11 -0.09 6.01
CA THR A 17 7.28 0.47 5.32
C THR A 17 7.09 1.94 5.00
N CYS A 18 8.19 2.65 4.79
CA CYS A 18 8.14 4.07 4.42
C CYS A 18 7.69 4.25 2.96
N GLU A 19 6.61 5.00 2.74
CA GLU A 19 6.06 5.37 1.42
C GLU A 19 6.73 6.60 0.79
N GLY A 20 7.83 7.08 1.36
CA GLY A 20 8.63 8.11 0.71
C GLY A 20 9.18 7.62 -0.62
N GLU A 21 9.11 8.45 -1.66
CA GLU A 21 9.66 8.13 -2.98
C GLU A 21 11.12 7.65 -2.86
N GLY A 22 11.39 6.41 -3.33
CA GLY A 22 12.70 5.78 -3.27
C GLY A 22 13.20 5.36 -1.88
N CYS A 23 12.34 5.36 -0.85
CA CYS A 23 12.76 5.07 0.54
C CYS A 23 12.56 3.61 0.95
N GLY A 24 11.32 3.16 1.17
CA GLY A 24 11.02 1.77 1.52
C GLY A 24 11.58 1.26 2.86
N ARG A 25 12.16 2.13 3.71
CA ARG A 25 12.73 1.73 5.02
C ARG A 25 11.67 1.07 5.89
N MET A 26 12.06 0.01 6.58
CA MET A 26 11.17 -0.79 7.42
C MET A 26 11.44 -0.64 8.92
N VAL A 27 10.35 -0.69 9.70
CA VAL A 27 10.41 -0.63 11.17
C VAL A 27 11.13 -1.85 11.73
N GLY A 28 12.00 -1.65 12.72
CA GLY A 28 12.71 -2.73 13.44
C GLY A 28 13.95 -3.26 12.72
N ARG A 29 14.23 -2.81 11.50
CA ARG A 29 15.48 -3.07 10.77
C ARG A 29 16.27 -1.79 10.55
N GLU A 30 15.61 -0.79 9.99
CA GLU A 30 16.26 0.44 9.50
C GLU A 30 15.83 1.66 10.30
N VAL A 31 14.61 1.64 10.85
CA VAL A 31 14.05 2.72 11.67
C VAL A 31 13.33 2.16 12.88
N GLU A 32 13.38 2.86 14.01
CA GLU A 32 12.68 2.44 15.23
C GLU A 32 11.16 2.58 15.11
N SER A 33 10.70 3.60 14.38
CA SER A 33 9.29 3.87 14.17
C SER A 33 9.04 4.62 12.86
N LEU A 34 7.81 4.54 12.36
CA LEU A 34 7.32 5.37 11.27
C LEU A 34 6.24 6.30 11.81
N SER A 35 6.30 7.56 11.39
CA SER A 35 5.19 8.50 11.55
C SER A 35 4.07 8.16 10.58
N THR A 36 2.82 8.36 11.01
CA THR A 36 1.66 8.16 10.14
C THR A 36 1.16 9.51 9.64
N CYS A 37 0.65 9.56 8.42
CA CYS A 37 -0.04 10.74 7.90
C CYS A 37 -1.17 11.15 8.86
N ALA A 38 -1.14 12.41 9.32
CA ALA A 38 -2.10 12.89 10.32
C ALA A 38 -3.55 12.95 9.80
N ALA A 39 -3.74 13.11 8.49
CA ALA A 39 -5.05 13.22 7.86
C ALA A 39 -5.73 11.84 7.71
N CYS A 40 -5.08 10.90 7.03
CA CYS A 40 -5.69 9.60 6.72
C CYS A 40 -5.35 8.48 7.71
N LYS A 41 -4.28 8.63 8.51
CA LYS A 41 -3.79 7.61 9.46
C LYS A 41 -3.45 6.25 8.83
N MET A 42 -3.28 6.19 7.51
CA MET A 42 -3.05 4.95 6.76
C MET A 42 -1.68 4.92 6.06
N ALA A 43 -1.10 6.08 5.74
CA ALA A 43 0.22 6.15 5.11
C ALA A 43 1.35 6.33 6.13
N PHE A 44 2.50 5.69 5.92
CA PHE A 44 3.63 5.65 6.86
C PHE A 44 4.92 6.23 6.29
N TYR A 45 5.62 7.03 7.08
CA TYR A 45 6.83 7.75 6.69
C TYR A 45 7.88 7.76 7.80
N CYS A 46 9.15 7.57 7.46
CA CYS A 46 10.24 7.67 8.45
C CYS A 46 10.60 9.12 8.80
N SER A 47 10.13 10.09 8.00
CA SER A 47 10.38 11.52 8.22
C SER A 47 9.35 12.37 7.47
N HIS A 48 9.23 13.63 7.89
CA HIS A 48 8.43 14.63 7.16
C HIS A 48 8.95 14.90 5.75
N GLN A 49 10.25 14.66 5.49
CA GLN A 49 10.82 14.77 4.15
C GLN A 49 10.26 13.68 3.22
N CYS A 50 10.19 12.43 3.69
CA CYS A 50 9.59 11.32 2.94
C CYS A 50 8.10 11.56 2.67
N GLN A 51 7.37 12.11 3.64
CA GLN A 51 5.97 12.49 3.45
C GLN A 51 5.82 13.55 2.36
N ARG A 52 6.67 14.59 2.39
CA ARG A 52 6.64 15.68 1.40
C ARG A 52 7.00 15.22 -0.01
N ALA A 53 7.98 14.31 -0.15
CA ALA A 53 8.32 13.72 -1.43
C ALA A 53 7.09 12.99 -2.01
N SER A 54 6.54 12.05 -1.24
CA SER A 54 5.37 11.26 -1.66
C SER A 54 4.06 12.06 -1.82
N TRP A 55 3.98 13.29 -1.27
CA TRP A 55 2.76 14.09 -1.25
C TRP A 55 2.15 14.34 -2.63
N GLY A 56 2.99 14.45 -3.68
CA GLY A 56 2.54 14.65 -5.05
C GLY A 56 1.51 13.61 -5.49
N ALA A 57 1.78 12.33 -5.22
CA ALA A 57 0.88 11.22 -5.51
C ALA A 57 -0.09 10.94 -4.35
N HIS A 58 0.39 10.98 -3.10
CA HIS A 58 -0.42 10.62 -1.94
C HIS A 58 -1.66 11.52 -1.77
N LYS A 59 -1.57 12.81 -2.09
CA LYS A 59 -2.68 13.77 -1.91
C LYS A 59 -3.95 13.38 -2.66
N GLU A 60 -3.83 12.65 -3.77
CA GLU A 60 -4.96 12.27 -4.62
C GLU A 60 -5.83 11.20 -3.97
N VAL A 61 -5.21 10.34 -3.17
CA VAL A 61 -5.86 9.23 -2.47
C VAL A 61 -6.03 9.49 -0.96
N CYS A 62 -5.39 10.52 -0.41
CA CYS A 62 -5.35 10.78 1.03
C CYS A 62 -6.75 10.95 1.63
N GLY A 63 -7.15 10.01 2.50
CA GLY A 63 -8.44 10.05 3.20
C GLY A 63 -9.63 9.65 2.32
N THR A 64 -9.37 9.14 1.12
CA THR A 64 -10.39 8.57 0.23
C THR A 64 -10.58 7.09 0.54
N TRP A 65 -11.70 6.53 0.08
CA TRP A 65 -11.96 5.08 0.14
C TRP A 65 -11.07 4.25 -0.79
N ASP A 66 -10.47 4.90 -1.79
CA ASP A 66 -9.54 4.28 -2.73
C ASP A 66 -8.18 4.00 -2.09
N GLN A 67 -7.93 4.58 -0.91
CA GLN A 67 -6.67 4.38 -0.21
C GLN A 67 -6.53 2.93 0.27
N LEU A 68 -5.57 2.21 -0.32
CA LEU A 68 -5.26 0.84 0.07
C LEU A 68 -4.28 0.82 1.25
N GLU A 69 -4.52 -0.06 2.21
CA GLU A 69 -3.53 -0.34 3.25
C GLU A 69 -2.29 -1.00 2.63
N GLN A 70 -1.11 -0.75 3.22
CA GLN A 70 0.13 -1.38 2.79
C GLN A 70 0.06 -2.91 2.98
N GLY A 71 -0.28 -3.62 1.90
CA GLY A 71 -0.35 -5.08 1.89
C GLY A 71 1.04 -5.72 1.91
N LEU A 72 1.06 -7.04 2.19
CA LEU A 72 2.28 -7.82 2.03
C LEU A 72 2.75 -7.84 0.57
N PRO A 73 4.06 -7.86 0.29
CA PRO A 73 4.58 -7.92 -1.08
C PRO A 73 4.16 -9.20 -1.81
N SER A 74 3.94 -10.31 -1.09
CA SER A 74 3.35 -11.53 -1.64
C SER A 74 1.92 -11.31 -2.15
N ALA A 75 1.11 -10.56 -1.41
CA ALA A 75 -0.25 -10.22 -1.81
C ALA A 75 -0.25 -9.29 -3.04
N ALA A 76 0.68 -8.34 -3.11
CA ALA A 76 0.86 -7.50 -4.30
C ALA A 76 1.24 -8.33 -5.54
N ALA A 77 2.12 -9.32 -5.39
CA ALA A 77 2.48 -10.22 -6.48
C ALA A 77 1.28 -11.07 -6.94
N ILE A 78 0.48 -11.62 -6.02
CA ILE A 78 -0.73 -12.37 -6.37
C ILE A 78 -1.72 -11.47 -7.14
N ARG A 79 -1.93 -10.23 -6.66
CA ARG A 79 -2.78 -9.25 -7.35
C ARG A 79 -2.31 -9.03 -8.79
N GLN A 80 -1.05 -8.67 -8.98
CA GLN A 80 -0.48 -8.32 -10.27
C GLN A 80 -0.42 -9.50 -11.26
N PHE A 81 0.03 -10.68 -10.81
CA PHE A 81 0.33 -11.79 -11.71
C PHE A 81 -0.80 -12.82 -11.85
N ILE A 82 -1.78 -12.82 -10.94
CA ILE A 82 -2.87 -13.81 -10.94
C ILE A 82 -4.22 -13.11 -11.05
N LEU A 83 -4.53 -12.17 -10.15
CA LEU A 83 -5.89 -11.62 -10.06
C LEU A 83 -6.20 -10.62 -11.18
N ASP A 84 -5.34 -9.64 -11.41
CA ASP A 84 -5.55 -8.63 -12.44
C ASP A 84 -5.74 -9.22 -13.86
N PRO A 85 -4.92 -10.18 -14.34
CA PRO A 85 -5.16 -10.79 -15.64
C PRO A 85 -6.48 -11.58 -15.68
N VAL A 86 -6.81 -12.32 -14.62
CA VAL A 86 -8.10 -13.06 -14.55
C VAL A 86 -9.28 -12.10 -14.57
N VAL A 87 -9.20 -11.00 -13.81
CA VAL A 87 -10.26 -9.97 -13.80
C VAL A 87 -10.40 -9.34 -15.18
N GLN A 88 -9.31 -9.08 -15.89
CA GLN A 88 -9.34 -8.54 -17.24
C GLN A 88 -9.95 -9.53 -18.25
N GLU A 89 -9.60 -10.83 -18.17
CA GLU A 89 -10.21 -11.87 -19.02
C GLU A 89 -11.70 -12.03 -18.73
N VAL A 90 -12.11 -12.01 -17.46
CA VAL A 90 -13.52 -12.05 -17.07
C VAL A 90 -14.24 -10.78 -17.54
N PHE A 91 -13.64 -9.61 -17.41
CA PHE A 91 -14.22 -8.35 -17.88
C PHE A 91 -14.42 -8.37 -19.39
N LEU A 92 -13.42 -8.81 -20.17
CA LEU A 92 -13.52 -8.94 -21.62
C LEU A 92 -14.58 -9.98 -22.02
N SER A 93 -14.70 -11.10 -21.30
CA SER A 93 -15.70 -12.12 -21.63
C SER A 93 -17.14 -11.73 -21.24
N VAL A 94 -17.33 -10.78 -20.33
CA VAL A 94 -18.66 -10.29 -19.90
C VAL A 94 -19.09 -9.01 -20.64
N PHE A 95 -18.14 -8.18 -21.11
CA PHE A 95 -18.42 -6.83 -21.62
C PHE A 95 -17.97 -6.55 -23.07
N CYS A 96 -17.39 -7.49 -23.83
CA CYS A 96 -17.04 -7.32 -25.25
C CYS A 96 -18.01 -7.99 -26.26
N ASP A 97 -19.26 -8.26 -25.89
CA ASP A 97 -20.30 -8.76 -26.82
C ASP A 97 -21.29 -7.64 -27.25
N ASP A 98 -20.79 -6.43 -27.53
CA ASP A 98 -21.53 -5.37 -28.23
C ASP A 98 -20.75 -4.89 -29.47
#